data_AF-A0A8W8JRN8-F1
#
_entry.id   AF-A0A8W8JRN8-F1
#
_cell.length_a   1.000
_cell.length_b   1.000
_cell.length_c   1.000
_cell.angle_alpha   90.00
_cell.angle_beta   90.00
_cell.angle_gamma   90.00
#
_symmetry.space_group_name_H-M   'P 1'
#
loop_
_entity.id
_entity.type
_entity.pdbx_description
1 polymer ?
#
loop_
_entity_poly.entity_id
_entity_poly.type
_entity_poly.pdbx_seq_one_letter_code
_entity_poly.pdbx_strand_id
1 'polypeptide(L)'
;MRLVLVCLLVVLLLDSSLGKPKSQKGKKKAPRLDFNALFRYLLKHFPATPNLKQLFGKQPKPNAPPPSGTTPAPATTTTPESRKDVTTCREEFRDIPGHTMCMPDNVNATPNQWGVSETEKNDIVKQHNMLRGSIEPTATDLLTMKWDNRLAEVAEKWAKQCVNQHDKVRSIPTLGSTTVGQNVAGGQPNWTVAIQAWWDEIHLWKYGPEPDTYLGYNGWLKVGHFTQMAQNGTYLVGCGFAVCENEYYKHYYVCNYAAGQSDLGKPYTLGERCSKCPKFCKDGLCDCGDKKCNNGGTLNPETCECECKKIFFGPSCDKLVCPEEDLWICGRTWTPDLCDKFGNLPYDCPYMCGTCKASDAIKAKETSISKSGFTSTHGCKYSGKRASAEECKKYGENGQDKSMCDSRGGTVTCKQCDQFSNVRSEMCPVMCGLCDPPCNGKVCSNGGTLDSETCECACAPPYQPPTCDEADCSKPDNKACPAWPKDYCSNDEVTIIHAAPLCWRILKVISHNLMFCIVDCRCLIKYNR
;
A
#
# COMPACT_ATOMS: atom_id res chain seq x y z
N MET A 1 -23.81 -36.55 29.00
CA MET A 1 -24.55 -37.60 28.27
C MET A 1 -25.90 -37.13 27.69
N ARG A 2 -26.91 -36.69 28.46
CA ARG A 2 -28.28 -36.48 27.91
C ARG A 2 -28.40 -35.49 26.72
N LEU A 3 -27.60 -34.41 26.68
CA LEU A 3 -27.57 -33.50 25.51
C LEU A 3 -27.11 -34.20 24.21
N VAL A 4 -26.17 -35.15 24.31
CA VAL A 4 -25.57 -35.83 23.14
C VAL A 4 -26.61 -36.68 22.39
N LEU A 5 -27.54 -37.31 23.12
CA LEU A 5 -28.67 -38.04 22.50
C LEU A 5 -29.62 -37.11 21.75
N VAL A 6 -29.84 -35.89 22.23
CA VAL A 6 -30.72 -34.91 21.56
C VAL A 6 -30.07 -34.45 20.25
N CYS A 7 -28.77 -34.14 20.25
CA CYS A 7 -28.05 -33.80 19.03
C CYS A 7 -28.04 -34.95 18.02
N LEU A 8 -27.80 -36.20 18.46
CA LEU A 8 -27.85 -37.37 17.58
C LEU A 8 -29.24 -37.58 16.93
N LEU A 9 -30.33 -37.42 17.70
CA LEU A 9 -31.69 -37.50 17.17
C LEU A 9 -31.99 -36.37 16.17
N VAL A 10 -31.53 -35.15 16.40
CA VAL A 10 -31.69 -34.03 15.45
C VAL A 10 -30.90 -34.27 14.17
N VAL A 11 -29.67 -34.76 14.24
CA VAL A 11 -28.85 -35.11 13.06
C VAL A 11 -29.52 -36.20 12.22
N LEU A 12 -29.96 -37.30 12.84
CA LEU A 12 -30.64 -38.41 12.15
C LEU A 12 -31.97 -37.99 11.51
N LEU A 13 -32.66 -36.99 12.05
CA LEU A 13 -33.90 -36.45 11.47
C LEU A 13 -33.63 -35.45 10.33
N LEU A 14 -32.50 -34.74 10.34
CA LEU A 14 -32.12 -33.82 9.25
C LEU A 14 -31.57 -34.56 8.03
N ASP A 15 -30.77 -35.61 8.23
CA ASP A 15 -30.12 -36.39 7.15
C ASP A 15 -31.16 -37.02 6.19
N SER A 16 -32.34 -37.35 6.71
CA SER A 16 -33.49 -37.86 5.92
C SER A 16 -34.17 -36.82 5.01
N SER A 17 -33.67 -35.58 4.92
CA SER A 17 -34.25 -34.50 4.10
C SER A 17 -33.47 -34.14 2.83
N LEU A 18 -32.21 -34.57 2.68
CA LEU A 18 -31.34 -34.17 1.57
C LEU A 18 -31.38 -35.19 0.42
N GLY A 19 -32.39 -35.06 -0.44
CA GLY A 19 -32.62 -35.97 -1.56
C GLY A 19 -31.63 -35.83 -2.72
N LYS A 20 -31.07 -36.96 -3.19
CA LYS A 20 -30.39 -37.06 -4.49
C LYS A 20 -31.41 -37.03 -5.65
N PRO A 21 -31.07 -36.51 -6.84
CA PRO A 21 -32.01 -36.36 -7.94
C PRO A 21 -32.16 -37.63 -8.81
N LYS A 22 -33.41 -38.07 -9.08
CA LYS A 22 -33.90 -38.53 -10.41
C LYS A 22 -35.36 -39.04 -10.43
N SER A 23 -36.06 -38.69 -11.52
CA SER A 23 -37.07 -39.48 -12.26
C SER A 23 -38.41 -39.95 -11.64
N GLN A 24 -39.50 -39.33 -12.15
CA GLN A 24 -40.84 -39.87 -12.47
C GLN A 24 -41.86 -40.33 -11.38
N LYS A 25 -43.10 -39.84 -11.60
CA LYS A 25 -44.42 -40.48 -11.37
C LYS A 25 -44.76 -41.09 -9.99
N GLY A 26 -45.52 -40.34 -9.18
CA GLY A 26 -46.37 -40.93 -8.14
C GLY A 26 -46.93 -39.91 -7.12
N LYS A 27 -48.25 -39.67 -7.09
CA LYS A 27 -48.88 -38.82 -6.06
C LYS A 27 -49.16 -39.60 -4.77
N LYS A 28 -48.29 -39.48 -3.76
CA LYS A 28 -48.67 -39.64 -2.34
C LYS A 28 -48.03 -38.52 -1.53
N LYS A 29 -48.78 -37.89 -0.63
CA LYS A 29 -48.26 -36.84 0.28
C LYS A 29 -47.50 -37.50 1.43
N ALA A 30 -46.28 -37.05 1.70
CA ALA A 30 -45.62 -37.34 2.97
C ALA A 30 -46.38 -36.69 4.15
N PRO A 31 -46.37 -37.28 5.35
CA PRO A 31 -46.99 -36.67 6.52
C PRO A 31 -46.26 -35.37 6.91
N ARG A 32 -47.01 -34.31 7.19
CA ARG A 32 -46.45 -33.10 7.83
C ARG A 32 -46.13 -33.41 9.30
N LEU A 33 -44.97 -32.99 9.78
CA LEU A 33 -44.69 -32.91 11.22
C LEU A 33 -45.72 -31.97 11.88
N ASP A 34 -46.46 -32.44 12.88
CA ASP A 34 -47.20 -31.55 13.78
C ASP A 34 -46.25 -30.99 14.84
N PHE A 35 -45.75 -29.80 14.59
CA PHE A 35 -44.93 -29.05 15.54
C PHE A 35 -45.65 -28.81 16.88
N ASN A 36 -46.98 -28.81 16.94
CA ASN A 36 -47.73 -28.69 18.19
C ASN A 36 -47.69 -29.98 19.02
N ALA A 37 -47.60 -31.16 18.41
CA ALA A 37 -47.37 -32.41 19.12
C ALA A 37 -45.94 -32.45 19.70
N LEU A 38 -44.95 -32.06 18.90
CA LEU A 38 -43.54 -31.99 19.35
C LEU A 38 -43.35 -30.98 20.49
N PHE A 39 -43.94 -29.79 20.38
CA PHE A 39 -43.91 -28.76 21.42
C PHE A 39 -44.56 -29.21 22.73
N ARG A 40 -45.72 -29.89 22.67
CA ARG A 40 -46.39 -30.48 23.85
C ARG A 40 -45.56 -31.60 24.49
N TYR A 41 -44.85 -32.40 23.71
CA TYR A 41 -43.95 -33.44 24.23
C TYR A 41 -42.75 -32.81 24.97
N LEU A 42 -42.10 -31.81 24.38
CA LEU A 42 -40.95 -31.13 24.99
C LEU A 42 -41.32 -30.43 26.30
N LEU A 43 -42.42 -29.68 26.34
CA LEU A 43 -42.91 -29.02 27.57
C LEU A 43 -43.26 -30.02 28.68
N LYS A 44 -43.76 -31.22 28.33
CA LYS A 44 -44.12 -32.26 29.32
C LYS A 44 -42.90 -32.91 29.99
N HIS A 45 -41.76 -32.96 29.29
CA HIS A 45 -40.56 -33.68 29.75
C HIS A 45 -39.39 -32.78 30.17
N PHE A 46 -39.41 -31.48 29.85
CA PHE A 46 -38.37 -30.51 30.21
C PHE A 46 -38.96 -29.19 30.75
N PRO A 47 -39.58 -29.18 31.93
CA PRO A 47 -40.37 -28.03 32.43
C PRO A 47 -39.53 -26.81 32.89
N ALA A 48 -38.20 -26.87 32.85
CA ALA A 48 -37.30 -25.87 33.42
C ALA A 48 -36.41 -25.17 32.38
N THR A 49 -37.02 -24.41 31.47
CA THR A 49 -36.32 -23.40 30.63
C THR A 49 -37.19 -22.15 30.42
N PRO A 50 -36.71 -20.94 30.73
CA PRO A 50 -37.40 -19.70 30.37
C PRO A 50 -37.41 -19.44 28.85
N ASN A 51 -38.38 -18.65 28.39
CA ASN A 51 -38.44 -18.00 27.06
C ASN A 51 -38.44 -18.84 25.75
N LEU A 52 -38.84 -20.12 25.80
CA LEU A 52 -39.23 -20.86 24.59
C LEU A 52 -40.48 -20.28 23.84
N LYS A 53 -41.13 -19.24 24.38
CA LYS A 53 -42.30 -18.56 23.78
C LYS A 53 -41.95 -17.38 22.85
N GLN A 54 -40.73 -16.85 22.83
CA GLN A 54 -40.39 -15.65 22.04
C GLN A 54 -39.91 -15.96 20.61
N LEU A 55 -39.52 -17.20 20.28
CA LEU A 55 -38.87 -17.53 19.01
C LEU A 55 -39.76 -17.52 17.76
N PHE A 56 -41.09 -17.41 17.90
CA PHE A 56 -42.02 -17.45 16.76
C PHE A 56 -43.14 -16.40 16.89
N GLY A 57 -42.81 -15.15 16.54
CA GLY A 57 -43.80 -14.08 16.36
C GLY A 57 -44.80 -14.41 15.23
N LYS A 58 -46.07 -14.05 15.43
CA LYS A 58 -47.12 -14.28 14.43
C LYS A 58 -46.99 -13.31 13.24
N GLN A 59 -47.11 -13.81 12.02
CA GLN A 59 -47.31 -12.95 10.85
C GLN A 59 -48.65 -12.20 10.93
N PRO A 60 -48.70 -10.89 10.62
CA PRO A 60 -49.95 -10.16 10.46
C PRO A 60 -50.65 -10.53 9.13
N LYS A 61 -51.97 -10.31 9.08
CA LYS A 61 -52.79 -10.35 7.85
C LYS A 61 -53.46 -8.98 7.62
N PRO A 62 -53.81 -8.62 6.37
CA PRO A 62 -54.07 -7.23 6.00
C PRO A 62 -55.51 -6.74 6.25
N ASN A 63 -55.57 -5.43 6.51
CA ASN A 63 -56.61 -4.45 6.19
C ASN A 63 -58.06 -4.60 6.74
N ALA A 64 -58.50 -3.55 7.43
CA ALA A 64 -59.89 -3.10 7.56
C ALA A 64 -59.90 -1.55 7.45
N PRO A 65 -60.99 -0.92 6.94
CA PRO A 65 -61.00 0.51 6.59
C PRO A 65 -61.23 1.44 7.80
N PRO A 66 -60.86 2.74 7.69
CA PRO A 66 -61.01 3.72 8.77
C PRO A 66 -62.45 4.29 8.87
N PRO A 67 -62.92 4.66 10.08
CA PRO A 67 -64.13 5.45 10.27
C PRO A 67 -63.90 6.95 9.95
N SER A 68 -64.97 7.66 9.63
CA SER A 68 -64.93 9.02 9.09
C SER A 68 -65.19 10.13 10.12
N GLY A 69 -64.29 11.11 10.20
CA GLY A 69 -64.64 12.54 10.28
C GLY A 69 -64.87 13.19 11.66
N THR A 70 -63.98 14.11 12.00
CA THR A 70 -64.31 15.38 12.67
C THR A 70 -63.30 16.46 12.25
N THR A 71 -63.76 17.71 12.05
CA THR A 71 -62.97 18.83 11.54
C THR A 71 -62.24 19.61 12.64
N PRO A 72 -60.97 20.03 12.44
CA PRO A 72 -60.29 20.99 13.32
C PRO A 72 -60.77 22.44 13.10
N ALA A 73 -60.63 23.26 14.14
CA ALA A 73 -60.77 24.72 14.10
C ALA A 73 -59.47 25.40 13.58
N PRO A 74 -59.48 26.68 13.17
CA PRO A 74 -58.41 27.27 12.36
C PRO A 74 -57.10 27.53 13.13
N ALA A 75 -55.98 27.49 12.40
CA ALA A 75 -54.64 27.62 12.96
C ALA A 75 -54.24 29.08 13.26
N THR A 76 -53.62 29.30 14.43
CA THR A 76 -52.88 30.52 14.74
C THR A 76 -51.49 30.44 14.11
N THR A 77 -51.18 31.33 13.16
CA THR A 77 -49.93 31.25 12.39
C THR A 77 -48.74 31.83 13.19
N THR A 78 -48.10 31.00 14.01
CA THR A 78 -46.73 31.25 14.47
C THR A 78 -45.75 30.75 13.41
N THR A 79 -45.05 31.67 12.76
CA THR A 79 -43.92 31.34 11.86
C THR A 79 -42.88 30.53 12.62
N PRO A 80 -42.46 29.34 12.13
CA PRO A 80 -41.28 28.68 12.67
C PRO A 80 -40.07 29.57 12.40
N GLU A 81 -39.39 30.03 13.45
CA GLU A 81 -38.05 30.59 13.28
C GLU A 81 -37.19 29.55 12.57
N SER A 82 -36.37 30.01 11.60
CA SER A 82 -35.50 29.12 10.83
C SER A 82 -34.57 28.39 11.79
N ARG A 83 -34.83 27.09 12.02
CA ARG A 83 -33.97 26.20 12.80
C ARG A 83 -32.61 26.19 12.10
N LYS A 84 -31.66 26.96 12.64
CA LYS A 84 -30.35 27.18 12.01
C LYS A 84 -29.71 25.83 11.74
N ASP A 85 -29.37 25.57 10.49
CA ASP A 85 -28.78 24.32 10.09
C ASP A 85 -27.36 24.25 10.68
N VAL A 86 -27.22 23.52 11.78
CA VAL A 86 -25.95 23.37 12.48
C VAL A 86 -25.11 22.41 11.67
N THR A 87 -24.22 22.95 10.84
CA THR A 87 -23.31 22.17 9.99
C THR A 87 -22.40 21.28 10.83
N THR A 88 -22.85 20.05 11.14
CA THR A 88 -22.07 19.07 11.93
C THR A 88 -20.80 18.60 11.21
N CYS A 89 -20.74 18.86 9.90
CA CYS A 89 -19.57 18.68 9.05
C CYS A 89 -18.42 19.61 9.47
N ARG A 90 -17.56 19.09 10.35
CA ARG A 90 -16.27 19.71 10.74
C ARG A 90 -15.38 19.88 9.51
N GLU A 91 -14.65 21.00 9.48
CA GLU A 91 -14.04 21.57 8.27
C GLU A 91 -13.21 20.59 7.44
N GLU A 92 -12.32 19.83 8.09
CA GLU A 92 -11.43 18.83 7.47
C GLU A 92 -12.14 17.69 6.73
N PHE A 93 -13.46 17.51 6.91
CA PHE A 93 -14.26 16.49 6.24
C PHE A 93 -15.16 17.05 5.14
N ARG A 94 -15.24 18.39 4.96
CA ARG A 94 -16.16 19.04 4.01
C ARG A 94 -15.89 18.69 2.56
N ASP A 95 -14.60 18.55 2.23
CA ASP A 95 -14.14 18.28 0.87
C ASP A 95 -14.17 16.77 0.52
N ILE A 96 -14.71 15.92 1.40
CA ILE A 96 -14.84 14.46 1.19
C ILE A 96 -16.32 14.11 0.89
N PRO A 97 -16.68 13.81 -0.38
CA PRO A 97 -18.08 13.60 -0.77
C PRO A 97 -18.75 12.46 0.01
N GLY A 98 -19.87 12.77 0.66
CA GLY A 98 -20.68 11.79 1.40
C GLY A 98 -20.05 11.28 2.71
N HIS A 99 -19.01 11.94 3.24
CA HIS A 99 -18.36 11.54 4.48
C HIS A 99 -19.32 11.55 5.68
N THR A 100 -19.21 10.53 6.55
CA THR A 100 -20.14 10.29 7.67
C THR A 100 -20.32 11.50 8.62
N MET A 101 -19.24 12.26 8.89
CA MET A 101 -19.31 13.52 9.70
C MET A 101 -20.29 14.57 9.15
N CYS A 102 -20.58 14.49 7.86
CA CYS A 102 -21.34 15.49 7.11
C CYS A 102 -22.77 15.04 6.79
N MET A 103 -23.18 13.85 7.28
CA MET A 103 -24.58 13.44 7.31
C MET A 103 -25.35 14.24 8.39
N PRO A 104 -26.67 14.44 8.28
CA PRO A 104 -27.48 14.88 9.41
C PRO A 104 -27.49 13.80 10.52
N ASP A 105 -27.91 14.15 11.74
CA ASP A 105 -28.23 13.14 12.76
C ASP A 105 -29.61 12.51 12.45
N ASN A 106 -29.80 11.21 12.67
CA ASN A 106 -31.12 10.58 12.50
C ASN A 106 -32.06 11.05 13.63
N VAL A 107 -33.31 11.40 13.27
CA VAL A 107 -34.36 11.82 14.22
C VAL A 107 -34.72 10.75 15.25
N ASN A 108 -34.38 9.49 15.00
CA ASN A 108 -34.59 8.38 15.93
C ASN A 108 -33.49 8.27 17.01
N ALA A 109 -32.38 9.00 16.90
CA ALA A 109 -31.32 9.04 17.92
C ALA A 109 -31.79 9.87 19.13
N THR A 110 -31.87 9.24 20.30
CA THR A 110 -32.46 9.85 21.50
C THR A 110 -31.60 11.02 22.00
N PRO A 111 -32.16 12.24 22.14
CA PRO A 111 -31.40 13.44 22.54
C PRO A 111 -30.54 13.24 23.79
N ASN A 112 -29.23 13.52 23.64
CA ASN A 112 -28.21 13.42 24.69
C ASN A 112 -27.99 12.00 25.26
N GLN A 113 -28.39 10.95 24.54
CA GLN A 113 -28.11 9.55 24.89
C GLN A 113 -27.16 8.90 23.85
N TRP A 114 -26.00 9.52 23.65
CA TRP A 114 -24.96 9.08 22.73
C TRP A 114 -23.56 9.42 23.27
N GLY A 115 -22.54 8.88 22.61
CA GLY A 115 -21.13 9.05 22.97
C GLY A 115 -20.63 8.04 23.98
N VAL A 116 -19.33 8.14 24.31
CA VAL A 116 -18.59 7.15 25.10
C VAL A 116 -17.87 7.87 26.24
N SER A 117 -18.18 7.52 27.48
CA SER A 117 -17.56 8.11 28.67
C SER A 117 -16.09 7.74 28.80
N GLU A 118 -15.30 8.54 29.52
CA GLU A 118 -13.86 8.30 29.66
C GLU A 118 -13.54 6.93 30.27
N THR A 119 -14.37 6.44 31.20
CA THR A 119 -14.27 5.07 31.74
C THR A 119 -14.47 4.03 30.64
N GLU A 120 -15.52 4.17 29.84
CA GLU A 120 -15.79 3.23 28.73
C GLU A 120 -14.68 3.24 27.68
N LYS A 121 -14.10 4.41 27.31
CA LYS A 121 -12.96 4.45 26.38
C LYS A 121 -11.79 3.59 26.87
N ASN A 122 -11.47 3.70 28.16
CA ASN A 122 -10.41 2.94 28.80
C ASN A 122 -10.75 1.44 28.86
N ASP A 123 -11.97 1.07 29.26
CA ASP A 123 -12.39 -0.33 29.30
C ASP A 123 -12.48 -0.98 27.90
N ILE A 124 -12.92 -0.23 26.88
CA ILE A 124 -12.92 -0.66 25.46
C ILE A 124 -11.51 -1.01 25.01
N VAL A 125 -10.55 -0.09 25.17
CA VAL A 125 -9.14 -0.30 24.76
C VAL A 125 -8.51 -1.44 25.55
N LYS A 126 -8.76 -1.48 26.87
CA LYS A 126 -8.26 -2.53 27.77
C LYS A 126 -8.79 -3.91 27.36
N GLN A 127 -10.08 -4.06 27.06
CA GLN A 127 -10.63 -5.35 26.62
C GLN A 127 -10.06 -5.77 25.27
N HIS A 128 -9.96 -4.86 24.29
CA HIS A 128 -9.30 -5.15 23.00
C HIS A 128 -7.87 -5.67 23.20
N ASN A 129 -7.07 -5.01 24.06
CA ASN A 129 -5.70 -5.43 24.33
C ASN A 129 -5.61 -6.74 25.13
N MET A 130 -6.47 -6.97 26.13
CA MET A 130 -6.55 -8.25 26.85
C MET A 130 -6.85 -9.42 25.90
N LEU A 131 -7.78 -9.23 24.96
CA LEU A 131 -8.16 -10.24 23.97
C LEU A 131 -7.03 -10.48 22.95
N ARG A 132 -6.46 -9.42 22.36
CA ARG A 132 -5.31 -9.51 21.44
C ARG A 132 -4.10 -10.17 22.10
N GLY A 133 -3.73 -9.76 23.31
CA GLY A 133 -2.56 -10.27 24.03
C GLY A 133 -2.66 -11.75 24.40
N SER A 134 -3.88 -12.29 24.52
CA SER A 134 -4.17 -13.69 24.85
C SER A 134 -4.64 -14.55 23.66
N ILE A 135 -4.68 -14.01 22.44
CA ILE A 135 -5.13 -14.71 21.22
C ILE A 135 -4.44 -16.06 21.00
N GLU A 136 -5.16 -17.07 20.52
CA GLU A 136 -4.60 -18.36 20.08
C GLU A 136 -5.12 -18.73 18.67
N PRO A 137 -4.27 -19.26 17.76
CA PRO A 137 -2.84 -19.51 17.94
C PRO A 137 -2.02 -18.22 18.05
N THR A 138 -0.87 -18.28 18.72
CA THR A 138 -0.05 -17.10 19.05
C THR A 138 0.43 -16.28 17.85
N ALA A 139 0.62 -14.97 18.08
CA ALA A 139 0.96 -13.97 17.07
C ALA A 139 2.28 -13.26 17.39
N THR A 140 3.12 -12.98 16.39
CA THR A 140 4.45 -12.37 16.61
C THR A 140 4.43 -10.84 16.72
N ASP A 141 3.41 -10.20 16.15
CA ASP A 141 3.47 -8.82 15.64
C ASP A 141 2.23 -7.94 15.98
N LEU A 142 1.39 -8.36 16.93
CA LEU A 142 0.22 -7.57 17.32
C LEU A 142 0.62 -6.31 18.10
N LEU A 143 0.38 -5.14 17.51
CA LEU A 143 0.53 -3.84 18.17
C LEU A 143 -0.51 -3.65 19.30
N THR A 144 -0.11 -2.96 20.36
CA THR A 144 -1.02 -2.47 21.41
C THR A 144 -1.97 -1.41 20.84
N MET A 145 -3.29 -1.66 20.93
CA MET A 145 -4.33 -0.71 20.52
C MET A 145 -4.42 0.47 21.48
N LYS A 146 -4.72 1.65 20.94
CA LYS A 146 -4.85 2.93 21.62
C LYS A 146 -6.13 3.64 21.17
N TRP A 147 -6.68 4.52 22.01
CA TRP A 147 -7.85 5.31 21.65
C TRP A 147 -7.50 6.43 20.64
N ASP A 148 -8.31 6.60 19.60
CA ASP A 148 -8.26 7.75 18.71
C ASP A 148 -9.60 8.50 18.68
N ASN A 149 -9.56 9.78 19.10
CA ASN A 149 -10.78 10.60 19.18
C ASN A 149 -11.43 10.90 17.82
N ARG A 150 -10.71 10.80 16.69
CA ARG A 150 -11.29 11.08 15.36
C ARG A 150 -11.97 9.85 14.78
N LEU A 151 -11.39 8.66 14.98
CA LEU A 151 -12.11 7.40 14.75
C LEU A 151 -13.42 7.37 15.57
N ALA A 152 -13.39 7.86 16.81
CA ALA A 152 -14.55 7.96 17.69
C ALA A 152 -15.59 9.02 17.26
N GLU A 153 -15.18 10.23 16.88
CA GLU A 153 -16.06 11.28 16.31
C GLU A 153 -16.89 10.70 15.14
N VAL A 154 -16.23 9.99 14.22
CA VAL A 154 -16.90 9.35 13.06
C VAL A 154 -17.79 8.17 13.49
N ALA A 155 -17.35 7.37 14.47
CA ALA A 155 -18.10 6.21 14.96
C ALA A 155 -19.40 6.63 15.68
N GLU A 156 -19.36 7.70 16.50
CA GLU A 156 -20.55 8.23 17.17
C GLU A 156 -21.54 8.78 16.16
N LYS A 157 -21.04 9.53 15.16
CA LYS A 157 -21.86 10.05 14.09
C LYS A 157 -22.56 8.96 13.27
N TRP A 158 -21.92 7.80 13.11
CA TRP A 158 -22.54 6.62 12.50
C TRP A 158 -23.53 5.91 13.43
N ALA A 159 -23.21 5.73 14.71
CA ALA A 159 -24.14 5.15 15.70
C ALA A 159 -25.46 5.96 15.74
N LYS A 160 -25.36 7.29 15.67
CA LYS A 160 -26.48 8.24 15.56
C LYS A 160 -27.24 8.22 14.23
N GLN A 161 -26.88 7.33 13.28
CA GLN A 161 -27.73 6.99 12.14
C GLN A 161 -28.72 5.85 12.44
N CYS A 162 -28.57 5.18 13.60
CA CYS A 162 -29.52 4.19 14.12
C CYS A 162 -29.76 2.95 13.23
N VAL A 163 -28.72 2.49 12.51
CA VAL A 163 -28.79 1.38 11.55
C VAL A 163 -27.73 0.31 11.83
N ASN A 164 -28.13 -0.97 11.81
CA ASN A 164 -27.22 -2.10 12.00
C ASN A 164 -26.52 -2.49 10.68
N GLN A 165 -25.76 -1.56 10.10
CA GLN A 165 -25.02 -1.72 8.85
C GLN A 165 -23.76 -0.86 8.85
N HIS A 166 -22.91 -0.99 7.83
CA HIS A 166 -21.71 -0.17 7.67
C HIS A 166 -21.99 1.11 6.87
N ASP A 167 -21.32 2.21 7.24
CA ASP A 167 -21.15 3.39 6.38
C ASP A 167 -20.13 3.15 5.26
N LYS A 168 -20.10 4.07 4.30
CA LYS A 168 -19.27 3.97 3.08
C LYS A 168 -18.00 4.83 3.11
N VAL A 169 -18.01 5.94 3.87
CA VAL A 169 -16.99 7.00 3.75
C VAL A 169 -16.62 7.51 5.15
N ARG A 170 -15.63 6.85 5.77
CA ARG A 170 -15.19 7.04 7.18
C ARG A 170 -13.70 7.39 7.34
N SER A 171 -13.08 7.87 6.27
CA SER A 171 -11.66 8.20 6.16
C SER A 171 -11.27 9.39 7.05
N ILE A 172 -10.29 9.21 7.95
CA ILE A 172 -9.76 10.32 8.76
C ILE A 172 -8.66 11.05 7.95
N PRO A 173 -8.78 12.36 7.65
CA PRO A 173 -7.81 13.08 6.81
C PRO A 173 -6.36 12.97 7.30
N THR A 174 -6.14 13.06 8.62
CA THR A 174 -4.79 12.93 9.21
C THR A 174 -4.20 11.53 9.11
N LEU A 175 -5.00 10.50 8.84
CA LEU A 175 -4.52 9.14 8.56
C LEU A 175 -4.22 8.89 7.07
N GLY A 176 -4.57 9.83 6.17
CA GLY A 176 -4.29 9.74 4.73
C GLY A 176 -4.86 8.47 4.09
N SER A 177 -4.00 7.70 3.40
CA SER A 177 -4.38 6.46 2.73
C SER A 177 -4.57 5.24 3.65
N THR A 178 -4.38 5.38 4.97
CA THR A 178 -4.65 4.29 5.91
C THR A 178 -6.14 3.96 5.90
N THR A 179 -6.47 2.76 5.42
CA THR A 179 -7.84 2.23 5.45
C THR A 179 -8.43 2.28 6.86
N VAL A 180 -9.72 2.58 6.97
CA VAL A 180 -10.44 2.57 8.25
C VAL A 180 -11.53 1.49 8.21
N GLY A 181 -11.34 0.45 9.01
CA GLY A 181 -12.30 -0.63 9.18
C GLY A 181 -13.31 -0.31 10.27
N GLN A 182 -14.33 -1.17 10.44
CA GLN A 182 -15.40 -0.92 11.39
C GLN A 182 -16.09 -2.21 11.85
N ASN A 183 -16.36 -2.31 13.15
CA ASN A 183 -17.29 -3.27 13.73
C ASN A 183 -18.57 -2.55 14.16
N VAL A 184 -19.73 -3.20 13.98
CA VAL A 184 -21.05 -2.66 14.36
C VAL A 184 -21.82 -3.72 15.15
N ALA A 185 -22.59 -3.29 16.16
CA ALA A 185 -23.51 -4.16 16.88
C ALA A 185 -24.78 -3.42 17.32
N GLY A 186 -25.92 -4.06 17.11
CA GLY A 186 -27.23 -3.63 17.61
C GLY A 186 -27.71 -4.47 18.80
N GLY A 187 -28.34 -3.82 19.78
CA GLY A 187 -29.13 -4.47 20.83
C GLY A 187 -28.35 -5.04 22.02
N GLN A 188 -27.04 -4.83 22.07
CA GLN A 188 -26.21 -5.28 23.19
C GLN A 188 -26.48 -4.46 24.47
N PRO A 189 -26.21 -5.02 25.68
CA PRO A 189 -26.49 -4.33 26.94
C PRO A 189 -25.41 -3.30 27.33
N ASN A 190 -24.16 -3.50 26.90
CA ASN A 190 -23.02 -2.64 27.18
C ASN A 190 -21.85 -2.94 26.22
N TRP A 191 -20.82 -2.10 26.25
CA TRP A 191 -19.58 -2.29 25.48
C TRP A 191 -18.91 -3.64 25.70
N THR A 192 -18.84 -4.12 26.96
CA THR A 192 -18.14 -5.37 27.28
C THR A 192 -18.72 -6.57 26.56
N VAL A 193 -20.05 -6.66 26.48
CA VAL A 193 -20.77 -7.71 25.77
C VAL A 193 -20.71 -7.51 24.25
N ALA A 194 -20.74 -6.27 23.75
CA ALA A 194 -20.58 -6.00 22.33
C ALA A 194 -19.19 -6.41 21.80
N ILE A 195 -18.13 -6.05 22.52
CA ILE A 195 -16.73 -6.38 22.17
C ILE A 195 -16.49 -7.89 22.30
N GLN A 196 -17.06 -8.54 23.31
CA GLN A 196 -16.96 -10.00 23.44
C GLN A 196 -17.70 -10.71 22.30
N ALA A 197 -18.91 -10.29 21.94
CA ALA A 197 -19.67 -10.89 20.84
C ALA A 197 -18.98 -10.73 19.47
N TRP A 198 -18.23 -9.65 19.25
CA TRP A 198 -17.35 -9.50 18.08
C TRP A 198 -16.15 -10.46 18.13
N TRP A 199 -15.55 -10.68 19.30
CA TRP A 199 -14.39 -11.56 19.45
C TRP A 199 -14.73 -13.05 19.39
N ASP A 200 -15.89 -13.46 19.92
CA ASP A 200 -16.33 -14.86 20.02
C ASP A 200 -16.47 -15.56 18.64
N GLU A 201 -16.48 -14.78 17.55
CA GLU A 201 -16.30 -15.30 16.17
C GLU A 201 -14.99 -16.10 15.99
N ILE A 202 -13.98 -15.92 16.86
CA ILE A 202 -12.78 -16.76 16.94
C ILE A 202 -13.11 -18.26 17.03
N HIS A 203 -14.25 -18.63 17.63
CA HIS A 203 -14.70 -20.02 17.75
C HIS A 203 -15.20 -20.63 16.42
N LEU A 204 -15.43 -19.80 15.40
CA LEU A 204 -15.79 -20.21 14.03
C LEU A 204 -14.58 -20.18 13.09
N TRP A 205 -13.55 -19.41 13.45
CA TRP A 205 -12.37 -19.13 12.65
C TRP A 205 -11.23 -20.13 12.88
N LYS A 206 -10.30 -20.21 11.93
CA LYS A 206 -9.00 -20.89 12.05
C LYS A 206 -7.93 -20.10 11.30
N TYR A 207 -6.67 -20.17 11.75
CA TYR A 207 -5.56 -19.57 11.02
C TYR A 207 -5.28 -20.32 9.71
N GLY A 208 -5.37 -19.63 8.56
CA GLY A 208 -4.91 -20.11 7.26
C GLY A 208 -5.94 -20.45 6.17
N PRO A 209 -7.16 -20.96 6.44
CA PRO A 209 -8.16 -21.24 5.39
C PRO A 209 -8.67 -20.00 4.65
N GLU A 210 -9.17 -20.23 3.44
CA GLU A 210 -9.73 -19.20 2.57
C GLU A 210 -10.96 -18.51 3.20
N PRO A 211 -11.15 -17.19 2.97
CA PRO A 211 -12.26 -16.41 3.55
C PRO A 211 -13.66 -17.00 3.31
N ASP A 212 -13.89 -17.55 2.12
CA ASP A 212 -15.18 -18.13 1.69
C ASP A 212 -15.59 -19.39 2.50
N THR A 213 -14.70 -19.92 3.35
CA THR A 213 -15.06 -21.00 4.28
C THR A 213 -15.91 -20.51 5.47
N TYR A 214 -15.96 -19.20 5.72
CA TYR A 214 -16.60 -18.60 6.90
C TYR A 214 -17.99 -17.98 6.65
N LEU A 215 -18.62 -18.29 5.51
CA LEU A 215 -19.87 -17.67 5.06
C LEU A 215 -21.09 -18.00 5.94
N GLY A 216 -21.96 -17.01 6.13
CA GLY A 216 -23.21 -17.06 6.90
C GLY A 216 -24.46 -16.94 6.03
N TYR A 217 -25.59 -16.58 6.66
CA TYR A 217 -26.83 -16.34 5.93
C TYR A 217 -26.64 -15.19 4.92
N ASN A 218 -27.19 -15.32 3.72
CA ASN A 218 -26.96 -14.42 2.58
C ASN A 218 -25.48 -14.17 2.20
N GLY A 219 -24.54 -15.04 2.61
CA GLY A 219 -23.12 -14.93 2.25
C GLY A 219 -22.30 -13.95 3.09
N TRP A 220 -22.80 -13.46 4.22
CA TRP A 220 -22.03 -12.59 5.10
C TRP A 220 -20.94 -13.37 5.87
N LEU A 221 -19.71 -12.86 5.91
CA LEU A 221 -18.60 -13.50 6.60
C LEU A 221 -18.80 -13.48 8.13
N LYS A 222 -18.81 -14.65 8.78
CA LYS A 222 -19.04 -14.79 10.24
C LYS A 222 -17.80 -14.55 11.13
N VAL A 223 -16.73 -13.97 10.59
CA VAL A 223 -15.43 -13.83 11.27
C VAL A 223 -14.81 -12.45 11.15
N GLY A 224 -15.47 -11.52 10.44
CA GLY A 224 -14.91 -10.20 10.13
C GLY A 224 -14.68 -9.33 11.36
N HIS A 225 -15.55 -9.41 12.37
CA HIS A 225 -15.42 -8.58 13.57
C HIS A 225 -14.22 -9.01 14.41
N PHE A 226 -14.07 -10.32 14.64
CA PHE A 226 -12.91 -10.88 15.34
C PHE A 226 -11.62 -10.58 14.57
N THR A 227 -11.58 -10.87 13.27
CA THR A 227 -10.34 -10.75 12.48
C THR A 227 -9.91 -9.28 12.29
N GLN A 228 -10.85 -8.31 12.28
CA GLN A 228 -10.53 -6.89 12.40
C GLN A 228 -9.92 -6.54 13.77
N MET A 229 -10.46 -7.08 14.87
CA MET A 229 -9.88 -6.90 16.21
C MET A 229 -8.52 -7.59 16.38
N ALA A 230 -8.29 -8.68 15.65
CA ALA A 230 -7.07 -9.48 15.69
C ALA A 230 -5.97 -9.02 14.71
N GLN A 231 -6.19 -7.99 13.89
CA GLN A 231 -5.22 -7.62 12.86
C GLN A 231 -3.96 -6.94 13.41
N ASN A 232 -2.78 -7.33 12.90
CA ASN A 232 -1.47 -6.84 13.35
C ASN A 232 -1.29 -5.32 13.20
N GLY A 233 -1.50 -4.78 12.00
CA GLY A 233 -1.40 -3.35 11.68
C GLY A 233 -2.50 -2.46 12.28
N THR A 234 -3.42 -3.03 13.05
CA THR A 234 -4.49 -2.29 13.73
C THR A 234 -4.05 -1.91 15.14
N TYR A 235 -3.72 -0.64 15.34
CA TYR A 235 -3.25 -0.11 16.64
C TYR A 235 -4.01 1.14 17.10
N LEU A 236 -4.94 1.66 16.30
CA LEU A 236 -5.88 2.71 16.72
C LEU A 236 -7.31 2.18 16.66
N VAL A 237 -8.08 2.48 17.69
CA VAL A 237 -9.52 2.23 17.77
C VAL A 237 -10.22 3.48 18.31
N GLY A 238 -11.37 3.82 17.75
CA GLY A 238 -12.22 4.87 18.30
C GLY A 238 -13.68 4.51 18.09
N CYS A 239 -14.46 4.57 19.16
CA CYS A 239 -15.80 4.01 19.19
C CYS A 239 -16.85 5.06 19.56
N GLY A 240 -18.09 4.78 19.15
CA GLY A 240 -19.25 5.62 19.35
C GLY A 240 -20.49 4.79 19.66
N PHE A 241 -21.37 5.38 20.45
CA PHE A 241 -22.59 4.75 20.94
C PHE A 241 -23.78 5.68 20.72
N ALA A 242 -24.96 5.12 20.47
CA ALA A 242 -26.22 5.83 20.49
C ALA A 242 -27.35 4.95 21.02
N VAL A 243 -28.22 5.55 21.83
CA VAL A 243 -29.59 5.06 22.05
C VAL A 243 -30.46 5.56 20.91
N CYS A 244 -31.21 4.65 20.30
CA CYS A 244 -32.17 4.95 19.25
C CYS A 244 -33.52 4.35 19.63
N GLU A 245 -34.49 5.20 19.96
CA GLU A 245 -35.81 4.75 20.38
C GLU A 245 -36.72 4.47 19.19
N ASN A 246 -37.58 3.45 19.34
CA ASN A 246 -38.49 2.91 18.31
C ASN A 246 -37.82 2.11 17.17
N GLU A 247 -36.49 1.93 17.21
CA GLU A 247 -35.76 1.06 16.29
C GLU A 247 -35.82 -0.43 16.68
N TYR A 248 -35.48 -1.32 15.73
CA TYR A 248 -35.39 -2.77 15.97
C TYR A 248 -34.36 -3.12 17.07
N TYR A 249 -33.30 -2.32 17.17
CA TYR A 249 -32.32 -2.36 18.25
C TYR A 249 -32.32 -1.02 18.99
N LYS A 250 -32.50 -1.02 20.32
CA LYS A 250 -32.46 0.22 21.12
C LYS A 250 -31.05 0.83 21.22
N HIS A 251 -30.02 -0.01 21.21
CA HIS A 251 -28.62 0.39 21.44
C HIS A 251 -27.79 0.09 20.20
N TYR A 252 -27.01 1.07 19.73
CA TYR A 252 -26.08 0.91 18.62
C TYR A 252 -24.64 1.19 19.08
N TYR A 253 -23.76 0.24 18.78
CA TYR A 253 -22.34 0.28 19.08
C TYR A 253 -21.55 0.25 17.78
N VAL A 254 -20.64 1.20 17.59
CA VAL A 254 -19.76 1.29 16.43
C VAL A 254 -18.33 1.47 16.92
N CYS A 255 -17.39 0.68 16.42
CA CYS A 255 -15.96 0.92 16.60
C CYS A 255 -15.29 1.04 15.23
N ASN A 256 -14.61 2.16 14.98
CA ASN A 256 -13.76 2.34 13.81
C ASN A 256 -12.31 2.00 14.17
N TYR A 257 -11.58 1.40 13.22
CA TYR A 257 -10.25 0.82 13.43
C TYR A 257 -9.26 1.31 12.37
N ALA A 258 -8.02 1.63 12.76
CA ALA A 258 -6.94 1.90 11.83
C ALA A 258 -5.66 1.09 12.18
N ALA A 259 -5.06 0.35 11.25
CA ALA A 259 -5.57 0.07 9.90
C ALA A 259 -6.87 -0.76 9.87
N GLY A 260 -7.65 -0.61 8.79
CA GLY A 260 -8.78 -1.46 8.47
C GLY A 260 -8.35 -2.84 7.96
N GLN A 261 -9.24 -3.82 8.09
CA GLN A 261 -9.00 -5.21 7.72
C GLN A 261 -8.49 -5.41 6.27
N SER A 262 -7.46 -6.24 6.12
CA SER A 262 -6.89 -6.68 4.83
C SER A 262 -6.90 -8.19 4.60
N ASP A 263 -6.75 -9.02 5.65
CA ASP A 263 -6.78 -10.50 5.56
C ASP A 263 -7.71 -11.11 6.63
N LEU A 264 -8.51 -12.09 6.23
CA LEU A 264 -9.46 -12.84 7.06
C LEU A 264 -8.94 -14.23 7.47
N GLY A 265 -8.04 -14.83 6.68
CA GLY A 265 -7.40 -16.10 7.00
C GLY A 265 -6.13 -15.94 7.84
N LYS A 266 -5.40 -14.82 7.64
CA LYS A 266 -4.12 -14.51 8.29
C LYS A 266 -4.03 -13.04 8.74
N PRO A 267 -4.91 -12.56 9.66
CA PRO A 267 -4.89 -11.18 10.15
C PRO A 267 -3.59 -10.77 10.88
N TYR A 268 -2.74 -11.74 11.25
CA TYR A 268 -1.48 -11.52 11.96
C TYR A 268 -0.41 -12.54 11.53
N THR A 269 0.85 -12.31 11.90
CA THR A 269 1.93 -13.28 11.66
C THR A 269 1.92 -14.37 12.73
N LEU A 270 1.69 -15.61 12.34
CA LEU A 270 1.72 -16.79 13.24
C LEU A 270 3.14 -17.00 13.80
N GLY A 271 3.25 -17.18 15.12
CA GLY A 271 4.52 -17.53 15.78
C GLY A 271 4.55 -17.17 17.26
N GLU A 272 5.72 -17.25 17.90
CA GLU A 272 5.89 -16.95 19.33
C GLU A 272 5.49 -15.49 19.66
N ARG A 273 4.78 -15.30 20.78
CA ARG A 273 4.27 -13.99 21.21
C ARG A 273 5.40 -12.95 21.26
N CYS A 274 5.16 -11.78 20.68
CA CYS A 274 6.12 -10.68 20.58
C CYS A 274 7.47 -10.98 19.88
N SER A 275 7.65 -12.12 19.20
CA SER A 275 8.95 -12.46 18.59
C SER A 275 9.39 -11.48 17.49
N LYS A 276 8.48 -10.66 16.94
CA LYS A 276 8.80 -9.54 16.04
C LYS A 276 9.16 -8.24 16.77
N CYS A 277 8.92 -8.15 18.07
CA CYS A 277 9.09 -6.95 18.89
C CYS A 277 9.69 -7.22 20.30
N PRO A 278 10.77 -8.02 20.44
CA PRO A 278 11.22 -8.52 21.74
C PRO A 278 11.68 -7.43 22.74
N LYS A 279 12.02 -6.23 22.25
CA LYS A 279 12.38 -5.06 23.08
C LYS A 279 11.17 -4.28 23.61
N PHE A 280 9.99 -4.50 23.02
CA PHE A 280 8.77 -3.72 23.24
C PHE A 280 7.57 -4.62 23.62
N CYS A 281 7.84 -5.87 24.01
CA CYS A 281 6.81 -6.80 24.43
C CYS A 281 6.20 -6.43 25.78
N LYS A 282 4.87 -6.40 25.84
CA LYS A 282 4.11 -6.21 27.07
C LYS A 282 2.75 -6.88 26.94
N ASP A 283 2.37 -7.69 27.92
CA ASP A 283 1.07 -8.39 27.97
C ASP A 283 0.74 -9.20 26.69
N GLY A 284 1.77 -9.68 25.96
CA GLY A 284 1.64 -10.42 24.70
C GLY A 284 1.55 -9.55 23.43
N LEU A 285 1.75 -8.24 23.54
CA LEU A 285 1.63 -7.23 22.48
C LEU A 285 2.91 -6.40 22.32
N CYS A 286 3.06 -5.77 21.15
CA CYS A 286 4.11 -4.80 20.85
C CYS A 286 3.66 -3.39 21.29
N ASP A 287 4.13 -2.92 22.44
CA ASP A 287 3.79 -1.61 23.02
C ASP A 287 4.82 -0.53 22.63
N CYS A 288 4.46 0.26 21.61
CA CYS A 288 5.24 1.40 21.14
C CYS A 288 4.90 2.74 21.85
N GLY A 289 4.29 2.72 23.05
CA GLY A 289 3.88 3.92 23.78
C GLY A 289 2.93 4.80 22.95
N ASP A 290 3.06 6.13 23.02
CA ASP A 290 2.16 7.06 22.31
C ASP A 290 2.41 7.22 20.79
N LYS A 291 3.24 6.35 20.18
CA LYS A 291 3.51 6.42 18.72
C LYS A 291 2.23 6.31 17.88
N LYS A 292 2.09 7.25 16.93
CA LYS A 292 1.08 7.27 15.88
C LYS A 292 1.71 7.73 14.57
N CYS A 293 1.40 7.03 13.49
CA CYS A 293 1.80 7.37 12.13
C CYS A 293 0.59 7.96 11.38
N ASN A 294 0.84 9.06 10.67
CA ASN A 294 -0.16 9.82 9.93
C ASN A 294 0.06 9.67 8.41
N ASN A 295 -0.84 10.22 7.59
CA ASN A 295 -0.71 10.32 6.13
C ASN A 295 -0.46 9.00 5.36
N GLY A 296 -0.93 7.87 5.90
CA GLY A 296 -0.75 6.53 5.34
C GLY A 296 0.44 5.74 5.92
N GLY A 297 1.24 6.32 6.82
CA GLY A 297 2.42 5.66 7.38
C GLY A 297 2.10 4.43 8.25
N THR A 298 2.96 3.41 8.19
CA THR A 298 2.82 2.17 8.99
C THR A 298 3.73 2.20 10.22
N LEU A 299 3.24 1.72 11.36
CA LEU A 299 4.03 1.61 12.60
C LEU A 299 4.79 0.28 12.59
N ASN A 300 6.11 0.32 12.53
CA ASN A 300 6.95 -0.87 12.56
C ASN A 300 7.04 -1.42 14.00
N PRO A 301 6.59 -2.66 14.30
CA PRO A 301 6.59 -3.20 15.66
C PRO A 301 8.00 -3.55 16.19
N GLU A 302 9.01 -3.72 15.32
CA GLU A 302 10.38 -4.09 15.70
C GLU A 302 11.21 -2.88 16.16
N THR A 303 10.97 -1.71 15.56
CA THR A 303 11.69 -0.45 15.87
C THR A 303 10.84 0.57 16.63
N CYS A 304 9.50 0.45 16.59
CA CYS A 304 8.54 1.47 17.03
C CYS A 304 8.68 2.83 16.32
N GLU A 305 9.14 2.81 15.07
CA GLU A 305 9.24 3.96 14.17
C GLU A 305 8.13 3.92 13.10
N CYS A 306 7.84 5.07 12.50
CA CYS A 306 6.85 5.18 11.43
C CYS A 306 7.50 5.09 10.05
N GLU A 307 7.12 4.06 9.29
CA GLU A 307 7.44 3.88 7.88
C GLU A 307 6.53 4.78 7.04
N CYS A 308 7.04 5.93 6.65
CA CYS A 308 6.26 6.93 5.93
C CYS A 308 6.07 6.56 4.45
N LYS A 309 4.90 6.92 3.91
CA LYS A 309 4.66 6.90 2.46
C LYS A 309 5.56 7.95 1.80
N LYS A 310 5.93 7.70 0.54
CA LYS A 310 6.67 8.63 -0.33
C LYS A 310 6.06 10.04 -0.22
N ILE A 311 6.92 11.07 -0.21
CA ILE A 311 6.64 12.50 0.08
C ILE A 311 6.34 12.88 1.55
N PHE A 312 6.17 11.93 2.47
CA PHE A 312 5.96 12.20 3.90
C PHE A 312 7.16 11.78 4.76
N PHE A 313 7.48 12.57 5.79
CA PHE A 313 8.70 12.44 6.58
C PHE A 313 8.49 12.75 8.08
N GLY A 314 9.51 12.40 8.88
CA GLY A 314 9.54 12.64 10.33
C GLY A 314 8.92 11.51 11.16
N PRO A 315 9.05 11.55 12.50
CA PRO A 315 8.78 10.42 13.40
C PRO A 315 7.29 10.01 13.49
N SER A 316 6.40 10.78 12.87
CA SER A 316 4.94 10.58 12.79
C SER A 316 4.41 10.68 11.36
N CYS A 317 5.27 10.89 10.37
CA CYS A 317 4.92 11.14 8.96
C CYS A 317 4.10 12.41 8.69
N ASP A 318 4.14 13.41 9.57
CA ASP A 318 3.43 14.69 9.40
C ASP A 318 4.10 15.68 8.44
N LYS A 319 5.39 15.50 8.11
CA LYS A 319 6.13 16.47 7.29
C LYS A 319 5.99 16.13 5.81
N LEU A 320 5.04 16.78 5.15
CA LEU A 320 4.92 16.79 3.69
C LEU A 320 6.11 17.53 3.04
N VAL A 321 6.78 16.88 2.09
CA VAL A 321 7.82 17.47 1.24
C VAL A 321 7.53 17.11 -0.22
N CYS A 322 6.92 18.06 -0.93
CA CYS A 322 6.52 17.89 -2.33
C CYS A 322 7.74 17.88 -3.29
N PRO A 323 7.68 17.14 -4.41
CA PRO A 323 8.65 17.26 -5.49
C PRO A 323 8.50 18.61 -6.23
N GLU A 324 9.43 18.95 -7.11
CA GLU A 324 9.34 20.19 -7.92
C GLU A 324 8.20 20.17 -8.96
N GLU A 325 7.78 18.96 -9.36
CA GLU A 325 6.68 18.67 -10.28
C GLU A 325 6.28 17.19 -10.21
N ASP A 326 5.15 16.83 -10.81
CA ASP A 326 4.67 15.46 -10.95
C ASP A 326 5.52 14.66 -11.96
N LEU A 327 5.43 13.33 -11.92
CA LEU A 327 6.00 12.48 -12.98
C LEU A 327 5.36 12.81 -14.34
N TRP A 328 6.13 12.73 -15.42
CA TRP A 328 5.69 13.13 -16.78
C TRP A 328 4.38 12.49 -17.27
N ILE A 329 4.04 11.31 -16.74
CA ILE A 329 2.89 10.48 -17.05
C ILE A 329 1.58 10.98 -16.41
N CYS A 330 1.68 11.76 -15.33
CA CYS A 330 0.57 12.38 -14.62
C CYS A 330 -0.11 13.44 -15.50
N GLY A 331 -1.45 13.50 -15.48
CA GLY A 331 -2.24 14.34 -16.37
C GLY A 331 -2.20 13.91 -17.84
N ARG A 332 -1.67 12.72 -18.15
CA ARG A 332 -1.57 12.16 -19.51
C ARG A 332 -2.15 10.75 -19.56
N THR A 333 -1.32 9.74 -19.31
CA THR A 333 -1.73 8.32 -19.25
C THR A 333 -2.37 7.99 -17.92
N TRP A 334 -1.95 8.67 -16.85
CA TRP A 334 -2.65 8.67 -15.57
C TRP A 334 -3.50 9.93 -15.46
N THR A 335 -4.78 9.74 -15.17
CA THR A 335 -5.81 10.78 -15.08
C THR A 335 -6.27 10.97 -13.62
N PRO A 336 -6.83 12.13 -13.25
CA PRO A 336 -7.18 12.40 -11.85
C PRO A 336 -8.17 11.40 -11.23
N ASP A 337 -9.06 10.79 -12.02
CA ASP A 337 -10.00 9.77 -11.56
C ASP A 337 -9.35 8.44 -11.14
N LEU A 338 -8.03 8.31 -11.33
CA LEU A 338 -7.23 7.17 -10.85
C LEU A 338 -6.68 7.39 -9.44
N CYS A 339 -6.68 8.63 -8.92
CA CYS A 339 -6.14 8.97 -7.60
C CYS A 339 -6.88 8.24 -6.47
N ASP A 340 -8.20 8.12 -6.58
CA ASP A 340 -9.05 7.40 -5.62
C ASP A 340 -8.99 5.87 -5.80
N LYS A 341 -8.41 5.38 -6.90
CA LYS A 341 -8.39 3.95 -7.28
C LYS A 341 -7.06 3.27 -6.96
N PHE A 342 -5.96 4.01 -6.99
CA PHE A 342 -4.60 3.48 -6.83
C PHE A 342 -3.88 4.21 -5.69
N GLY A 343 -3.76 3.56 -4.53
CA GLY A 343 -3.21 4.17 -3.32
C GLY A 343 -1.75 4.61 -3.37
N ASN A 344 -0.99 4.28 -4.43
CA ASN A 344 0.33 4.87 -4.69
C ASN A 344 0.26 6.21 -5.43
N LEU A 345 -0.79 6.42 -6.25
CA LEU A 345 -0.87 7.54 -7.19
C LEU A 345 -0.88 8.93 -6.52
N PRO A 346 -1.53 9.15 -5.36
CA PRO A 346 -1.40 10.40 -4.61
C PRO A 346 0.01 10.74 -4.10
N TYR A 347 0.95 9.79 -4.17
CA TYR A 347 2.37 9.96 -3.82
C TYR A 347 3.30 9.96 -5.04
N ASP A 348 2.83 9.47 -6.19
CA ASP A 348 3.54 9.49 -7.48
C ASP A 348 3.16 10.69 -8.38
N CYS A 349 1.91 11.16 -8.26
CA CYS A 349 1.35 12.34 -8.90
C CYS A 349 0.69 13.29 -7.87
N PRO A 350 1.43 13.77 -6.86
CA PRO A 350 0.83 14.54 -5.77
C PRO A 350 0.20 15.88 -6.18
N TYR A 351 0.56 16.48 -7.32
CA TYR A 351 -0.12 17.69 -7.81
C TYR A 351 -1.42 17.35 -8.54
N MET A 352 -1.42 16.35 -9.44
CA MET A 352 -2.62 15.85 -10.11
C MET A 352 -3.68 15.34 -9.11
N CYS A 353 -3.24 14.69 -8.04
CA CYS A 353 -4.12 14.16 -6.99
C CYS A 353 -4.39 15.15 -5.84
N GLY A 354 -3.91 16.40 -5.93
CA GLY A 354 -4.18 17.45 -4.94
C GLY A 354 -3.48 17.34 -3.58
N THR A 355 -2.67 16.29 -3.36
CA THR A 355 -1.83 16.11 -2.15
C THR A 355 -0.86 17.28 -1.93
N CYS A 356 -0.36 17.86 -3.02
CA CYS A 356 0.52 19.03 -3.04
C CYS A 356 -0.11 20.18 -3.83
N LYS A 357 0.06 21.43 -3.36
CA LYS A 357 -0.53 22.62 -3.99
C LYS A 357 0.51 23.34 -4.83
N ALA A 358 0.10 24.09 -5.85
CA ALA A 358 1.03 24.82 -6.73
C ALA A 358 2.01 25.76 -5.97
N SER A 359 1.62 26.27 -4.80
CA SER A 359 2.48 27.01 -3.86
C SER A 359 3.69 26.22 -3.36
N ASP A 360 3.57 24.90 -3.29
CA ASP A 360 4.59 24.01 -2.74
C ASP A 360 5.57 23.58 -3.84
N ALA A 361 5.14 23.58 -5.11
CA ALA A 361 6.05 23.49 -6.26
C ALA A 361 6.97 24.72 -6.35
N ILE A 362 6.43 25.92 -6.03
CA ILE A 362 7.23 27.15 -5.96
C ILE A 362 8.30 27.04 -4.86
N LYS A 363 7.91 26.65 -3.64
CA LYS A 363 8.86 26.43 -2.53
C LYS A 363 9.90 25.34 -2.84
N ALA A 364 9.48 24.25 -3.49
CA ALA A 364 10.39 23.19 -3.92
C ALA A 364 11.42 23.71 -4.93
N LYS A 365 10.98 24.53 -5.91
CA LYS A 365 11.84 25.18 -6.90
C LYS A 365 12.75 26.25 -6.28
N GLU A 366 12.27 27.05 -5.31
CA GLU A 366 13.13 27.95 -4.52
C GLU A 366 14.21 27.17 -3.73
N THR A 367 13.84 26.02 -3.17
CA THR A 367 14.75 25.12 -2.44
C THR A 367 15.71 24.35 -3.36
N SER A 368 15.37 24.13 -4.64
CA SER A 368 16.27 23.55 -5.64
C SER A 368 17.21 24.59 -6.25
N ILE A 369 16.73 25.82 -6.52
CA ILE A 369 17.53 26.98 -6.94
C ILE A 369 18.59 27.36 -5.89
N SER A 370 18.35 27.05 -4.61
CA SER A 370 19.35 27.14 -3.54
C SER A 370 20.52 26.14 -3.66
N LYS A 371 20.53 25.24 -4.66
CA LYS A 371 21.66 24.33 -4.96
C LYS A 371 22.28 24.74 -6.28
N SER A 372 23.59 24.96 -6.27
CA SER A 372 24.34 25.41 -7.44
C SER A 372 24.17 24.44 -8.61
N GLY A 373 23.51 24.89 -9.68
CA GLY A 373 23.30 24.11 -10.89
C GLY A 373 24.61 23.63 -11.48
N PHE A 374 24.83 22.32 -11.45
CA PHE A 374 26.01 21.69 -12.01
C PHE A 374 25.90 21.68 -13.53
N THR A 375 27.00 21.92 -14.24
CA THR A 375 27.10 21.66 -15.68
C THR A 375 28.17 20.60 -15.87
N SER A 376 27.84 19.48 -16.51
CA SER A 376 28.82 18.42 -16.77
C SER A 376 29.88 18.89 -17.76
N THR A 377 31.00 18.17 -17.84
CA THR A 377 32.04 18.40 -18.85
C THR A 377 31.53 18.31 -20.29
N HIS A 378 30.35 17.72 -20.50
CA HIS A 378 29.66 17.61 -21.78
C HIS A 378 28.59 18.71 -22.00
N GLY A 379 28.55 19.73 -21.14
CA GLY A 379 27.66 20.89 -21.28
C GLY A 379 26.21 20.66 -20.84
N CYS A 380 25.83 19.45 -20.40
CA CYS A 380 24.50 19.18 -19.88
C CYS A 380 24.33 19.81 -18.49
N LYS A 381 23.20 20.50 -18.27
CA LYS A 381 22.91 21.19 -17.00
C LYS A 381 22.06 20.31 -16.09
N TYR A 382 22.33 20.37 -14.79
CA TYR A 382 21.61 19.64 -13.76
C TYR A 382 21.42 20.51 -12.51
N SER A 383 20.16 20.79 -12.16
CA SER A 383 19.76 21.63 -11.01
C SER A 383 19.48 20.85 -9.72
N GLY A 384 19.57 19.51 -9.76
CA GLY A 384 19.26 18.66 -8.61
C GLY A 384 20.43 18.47 -7.63
N LYS A 385 20.18 17.78 -6.51
CA LYS A 385 21.26 17.25 -5.67
C LYS A 385 22.00 16.17 -6.47
N ARG A 386 23.34 16.26 -6.54
CA ARG A 386 24.18 15.19 -7.11
C ARG A 386 24.18 13.97 -6.19
N ALA A 387 24.38 12.80 -6.79
CA ALA A 387 24.48 11.53 -6.07
C ALA A 387 25.83 11.41 -5.32
N SER A 388 25.88 10.62 -4.25
CA SER A 388 27.14 10.27 -3.58
C SER A 388 27.96 9.29 -4.43
N ALA A 389 29.23 9.09 -4.09
CA ALA A 389 30.08 8.11 -4.78
C ALA A 389 29.49 6.68 -4.71
N GLU A 390 28.91 6.31 -3.57
CA GLU A 390 28.27 5.01 -3.32
C GLU A 390 26.92 4.85 -4.04
N GLU A 391 26.20 5.95 -4.25
CA GLU A 391 25.00 6.00 -5.09
C GLU A 391 25.41 5.85 -6.57
N CYS A 392 26.45 6.59 -7.01
CA CYS A 392 26.98 6.53 -8.37
C CYS A 392 27.50 5.15 -8.76
N LYS A 393 28.17 4.40 -7.86
CA LYS A 393 28.58 3.00 -8.10
C LYS A 393 27.42 2.06 -8.50
N LYS A 394 26.15 2.44 -8.28
CA LYS A 394 24.95 1.67 -8.64
C LYS A 394 24.27 2.16 -9.93
N TYR A 395 24.84 3.18 -10.58
CA TYR A 395 24.29 3.85 -11.76
C TYR A 395 25.13 3.56 -13.02
N GLY A 396 24.52 3.69 -14.21
CA GLY A 396 25.20 3.49 -15.50
C GLY A 396 25.91 2.13 -15.62
N GLU A 397 27.22 2.19 -15.90
CA GLU A 397 28.19 1.09 -15.76
C GLU A 397 29.13 1.41 -14.59
N ASN A 398 28.79 0.97 -13.38
CA ASN A 398 29.52 1.21 -12.12
C ASN A 398 29.89 2.71 -11.87
N GLY A 399 29.00 3.62 -12.23
CA GLY A 399 29.17 5.07 -12.15
C GLY A 399 29.68 5.73 -13.43
N GLN A 400 29.96 4.97 -14.48
CA GLN A 400 30.32 5.51 -15.80
C GLN A 400 29.11 5.57 -16.75
N ASP A 401 29.20 6.41 -17.77
CA ASP A 401 28.25 6.44 -18.89
C ASP A 401 28.39 5.19 -19.77
N LYS A 402 27.27 4.64 -20.23
CA LYS A 402 27.19 3.55 -21.21
C LYS A 402 27.55 4.03 -22.61
N SER A 403 27.97 3.11 -23.48
CA SER A 403 28.41 3.38 -24.85
C SER A 403 27.41 4.15 -25.75
N MET A 404 26.12 4.17 -25.40
CA MET A 404 25.07 4.86 -26.15
C MET A 404 24.96 6.37 -25.84
N CYS A 405 25.70 6.88 -24.85
CA CYS A 405 25.74 8.29 -24.46
C CYS A 405 26.69 9.10 -25.38
N ASP A 406 26.37 10.36 -25.65
CA ASP A 406 27.20 11.28 -26.47
C ASP A 406 28.63 11.43 -25.90
N SER A 407 28.77 11.38 -24.57
CA SER A 407 30.05 11.29 -23.83
C SER A 407 30.92 10.06 -24.15
N ARG A 408 30.36 9.08 -24.86
CA ARG A 408 31.04 7.87 -25.37
C ARG A 408 30.99 7.76 -26.91
N GLY A 409 30.54 8.81 -27.61
CA GLY A 409 30.32 8.81 -29.06
C GLY A 409 29.00 8.18 -29.51
N GLY A 410 28.05 7.98 -28.60
CA GLY A 410 26.71 7.47 -28.88
C GLY A 410 25.71 8.54 -29.33
N THR A 411 24.41 8.22 -29.31
CA THR A 411 23.33 9.08 -29.85
C THR A 411 22.43 9.70 -28.78
N VAL A 412 22.64 9.39 -27.50
CA VAL A 412 21.85 9.94 -26.39
C VAL A 412 22.49 11.24 -25.90
N THR A 413 21.81 12.37 -26.08
CA THR A 413 22.31 13.72 -25.82
C THR A 413 21.75 14.31 -24.52
N CYS A 414 22.20 15.52 -24.13
CA CYS A 414 21.64 16.25 -23.00
C CYS A 414 20.10 16.39 -23.02
N LYS A 415 19.45 16.44 -24.19
CA LYS A 415 17.98 16.54 -24.27
C LYS A 415 17.28 15.33 -23.65
N GLN A 416 17.87 14.14 -23.76
CA GLN A 416 17.31 12.93 -23.17
C GLN A 416 17.52 12.84 -21.65
N CYS A 417 18.52 13.56 -21.09
CA CYS A 417 18.75 13.66 -19.65
C CYS A 417 17.57 14.27 -18.88
N ASP A 418 16.77 15.13 -19.53
CA ASP A 418 15.60 15.79 -18.94
C ASP A 418 14.28 15.09 -19.27
N GLN A 419 14.27 14.29 -20.34
CA GLN A 419 13.08 13.55 -20.78
C GLN A 419 12.92 12.19 -20.10
N PHE A 420 14.02 11.56 -19.68
CA PHE A 420 14.03 10.15 -19.25
C PHE A 420 14.89 9.94 -17.99
N SER A 421 14.26 9.51 -16.89
CA SER A 421 14.96 9.26 -15.63
C SER A 421 16.00 8.15 -15.73
N ASN A 422 15.70 7.07 -16.44
CA ASN A 422 16.64 5.98 -16.70
C ASN A 422 17.82 6.41 -17.59
N VAL A 423 17.66 7.40 -18.47
CA VAL A 423 18.82 8.02 -19.15
C VAL A 423 19.72 8.71 -18.13
N ARG A 424 19.15 9.39 -17.13
CA ARG A 424 19.88 10.11 -16.08
C ARG A 424 20.52 9.19 -15.02
N SER A 425 19.99 8.00 -14.74
CA SER A 425 20.51 7.09 -13.69
C SER A 425 21.06 5.74 -14.18
N GLU A 426 20.50 5.15 -15.23
CA GLU A 426 20.83 3.79 -15.68
C GLU A 426 21.69 3.77 -16.94
N MET A 427 21.87 4.91 -17.62
CA MET A 427 22.59 5.00 -18.89
C MET A 427 23.71 6.03 -18.87
N CYS A 428 23.40 7.30 -18.60
CA CYS A 428 24.31 8.43 -18.81
C CYS A 428 24.49 9.32 -17.56
N PRO A 429 24.77 8.76 -16.35
CA PRO A 429 24.77 9.52 -15.11
C PRO A 429 25.86 10.60 -14.99
N VAL A 430 26.98 10.46 -15.72
CA VAL A 430 28.07 11.45 -15.74
C VAL A 430 27.76 12.55 -16.76
N MET A 431 27.39 12.16 -17.99
CA MET A 431 26.94 13.09 -19.03
C MET A 431 25.81 13.98 -18.53
N CYS A 432 24.80 13.40 -17.89
CA CYS A 432 23.63 14.10 -17.33
C CYS A 432 23.91 14.84 -16.01
N GLY A 433 25.16 14.84 -15.51
CA GLY A 433 25.58 15.63 -14.34
C GLY A 433 25.13 15.13 -12.96
N LEU A 434 24.42 13.99 -12.90
CA LEU A 434 23.99 13.35 -11.65
C LEU A 434 25.19 12.87 -10.81
N CYS A 435 26.22 12.36 -11.49
CA CYS A 435 27.45 11.79 -10.92
C CYS A 435 28.70 12.58 -11.35
N ASP A 436 29.77 12.41 -10.59
CA ASP A 436 31.13 12.73 -11.04
C ASP A 436 31.68 11.59 -11.91
N PRO A 437 32.55 11.89 -12.89
CA PRO A 437 33.28 10.84 -13.59
C PRO A 437 34.16 10.07 -12.57
N PRO A 438 34.09 8.72 -12.53
CA PRO A 438 34.96 7.95 -11.66
C PRO A 438 36.44 8.30 -11.85
N CYS A 439 37.21 8.16 -10.77
CA CYS A 439 38.65 8.47 -10.78
C CYS A 439 38.99 9.89 -11.25
N ASN A 440 38.13 10.86 -10.93
CA ASN A 440 38.23 12.28 -11.33
C ASN A 440 38.33 12.50 -12.85
N GLY A 441 37.75 11.60 -13.66
CA GLY A 441 37.83 11.69 -15.12
C GLY A 441 39.15 11.22 -15.72
N LYS A 442 39.92 10.37 -15.02
CA LYS A 442 41.03 9.63 -15.60
C LYS A 442 40.54 8.85 -16.84
N VAL A 443 41.31 8.89 -17.91
CA VAL A 443 41.08 8.13 -19.15
C VAL A 443 42.29 7.24 -19.41
N CYS A 444 42.06 6.04 -19.94
CA CYS A 444 43.10 5.14 -20.41
C CYS A 444 43.20 5.25 -21.94
N SER A 445 44.39 5.54 -22.46
CA SER A 445 44.66 5.70 -23.88
C SER A 445 44.68 4.36 -24.62
N ASN A 446 44.70 4.41 -25.96
CA ASN A 446 44.97 3.26 -26.85
C ASN A 446 44.13 1.99 -26.58
N GLY A 447 42.88 2.15 -26.13
CA GLY A 447 41.96 1.04 -25.85
C GLY A 447 42.15 0.37 -24.48
N GLY A 448 42.96 0.95 -23.58
CA GLY A 448 43.05 0.51 -22.19
C GLY A 448 41.71 0.63 -21.45
N THR A 449 41.48 -0.24 -20.48
CA THR A 449 40.25 -0.25 -19.65
C THR A 449 40.53 0.32 -18.27
N LEU A 450 39.72 1.28 -17.80
CA LEU A 450 39.82 1.85 -16.46
C LEU A 450 39.07 0.98 -15.44
N ASP A 451 39.75 0.54 -14.40
CA ASP A 451 39.13 -0.02 -13.20
C ASP A 451 38.52 1.10 -12.34
N SER A 452 37.22 1.00 -12.06
CA SER A 452 36.46 2.01 -11.30
C SER A 452 36.63 1.95 -9.78
N GLU A 453 37.30 0.91 -9.25
CA GLU A 453 37.55 0.72 -7.83
C GLU A 453 39.01 1.02 -7.45
N THR A 454 39.97 0.60 -8.27
CA THR A 454 41.41 0.86 -8.07
C THR A 454 41.90 2.13 -8.73
N CYS A 455 41.17 2.64 -9.73
CA CYS A 455 41.60 3.73 -10.62
C CYS A 455 42.87 3.44 -11.45
N GLU A 456 43.21 2.17 -11.61
CA GLU A 456 44.29 1.71 -12.48
C GLU A 456 43.80 1.46 -13.92
N CYS A 457 44.71 1.56 -14.88
CA CYS A 457 44.43 1.28 -16.29
C CYS A 457 44.97 -0.09 -16.69
N ALA A 458 44.09 -1.01 -17.07
CA ALA A 458 44.46 -2.27 -17.70
C ALA A 458 44.77 -2.02 -19.18
N CYS A 459 46.07 -2.01 -19.52
CA CYS A 459 46.55 -1.71 -20.87
C CYS A 459 46.69 -2.97 -21.73
N ALA A 460 46.31 -2.88 -23.01
CA ALA A 460 46.65 -3.89 -24.00
C ALA A 460 48.14 -3.73 -24.41
N PRO A 461 48.91 -4.81 -24.57
CA PRO A 461 50.27 -4.73 -25.11
C PRO A 461 50.29 -4.03 -26.49
N PRO A 462 51.33 -3.22 -26.80
CA PRO A 462 52.54 -2.96 -26.01
C PRO A 462 52.39 -1.88 -24.90
N TYR A 463 51.21 -1.28 -24.74
CA TYR A 463 51.00 -0.12 -23.86
C TYR A 463 51.07 -0.46 -22.36
N GLN A 464 51.48 0.50 -21.53
CA GLN A 464 51.68 0.29 -20.08
C GLN A 464 50.95 1.27 -19.15
N PRO A 465 50.64 0.85 -17.90
CA PRO A 465 50.16 1.74 -16.85
C PRO A 465 51.18 2.86 -16.58
N PRO A 466 50.74 4.03 -16.07
CA PRO A 466 49.46 4.27 -15.40
C PRO A 466 48.29 4.65 -16.32
N THR A 467 48.54 4.93 -17.61
CA THR A 467 47.62 5.63 -18.52
C THR A 467 47.48 5.02 -19.93
N CYS A 468 48.27 3.99 -20.29
CA CYS A 468 48.25 3.31 -21.59
C CYS A 468 48.59 4.19 -22.81
N ASP A 469 49.16 5.37 -22.59
CA ASP A 469 49.66 6.28 -23.61
C ASP A 469 51.07 5.89 -24.09
N GLU A 470 51.95 5.50 -23.17
CA GLU A 470 53.29 4.99 -23.49
C GLU A 470 53.27 3.51 -23.91
N ALA A 471 54.08 3.17 -24.92
CA ALA A 471 54.27 1.82 -25.46
C ALA A 471 55.65 1.25 -25.11
N ASP A 472 55.69 0.11 -24.42
CA ASP A 472 56.94 -0.59 -24.10
C ASP A 472 57.33 -1.58 -25.20
N CYS A 473 57.96 -1.06 -26.23
CA CYS A 473 58.54 -1.86 -27.31
C CYS A 473 59.80 -2.65 -26.90
N SER A 474 60.13 -2.79 -25.60
CA SER A 474 61.16 -3.74 -25.13
C SER A 474 60.62 -5.15 -24.92
N LYS A 475 59.29 -5.29 -24.75
CA LYS A 475 58.61 -6.58 -24.65
C LYS A 475 58.14 -7.00 -26.05
N PRO A 476 58.46 -8.22 -26.52
CA PRO A 476 58.00 -8.67 -27.83
C PRO A 476 56.48 -8.81 -27.85
N ASP A 477 55.86 -8.47 -28.98
CA ASP A 477 54.45 -8.73 -29.24
C ASP A 477 54.10 -10.21 -29.06
N ASN A 478 52.80 -10.47 -28.89
CA ASN A 478 52.23 -11.81 -28.72
C ASN A 478 52.82 -12.81 -29.73
N LYS A 479 53.14 -14.04 -29.29
CA LYS A 479 53.85 -15.12 -30.02
C LYS A 479 53.36 -15.45 -31.44
N ALA A 480 52.20 -14.95 -31.85
CA ALA A 480 51.66 -15.04 -33.21
C ALA A 480 52.27 -14.02 -34.20
N CYS A 481 52.95 -12.97 -33.73
CA CYS A 481 53.56 -11.91 -34.55
C CYS A 481 55.07 -11.77 -34.24
N PRO A 482 55.95 -11.83 -35.25
CA PRO A 482 57.36 -11.48 -35.06
C PRO A 482 57.51 -9.97 -34.84
N ALA A 483 58.41 -9.57 -33.95
CA ALA A 483 58.58 -8.17 -33.54
C ALA A 483 59.06 -7.26 -34.68
N TRP A 484 58.50 -6.04 -34.74
CA TRP A 484 59.03 -4.98 -35.59
C TRP A 484 60.33 -4.39 -34.99
N PRO A 485 61.33 -4.02 -35.81
CA PRO A 485 62.53 -3.32 -35.32
C PRO A 485 62.16 -1.99 -34.65
N LYS A 486 62.93 -1.58 -33.62
CA LYS A 486 62.75 -0.28 -32.93
C LYS A 486 62.69 0.90 -33.90
N ASP A 487 63.46 0.79 -34.98
CA ASP A 487 63.63 1.74 -36.07
C ASP A 487 62.28 2.19 -36.69
N TYR A 488 61.25 1.35 -36.65
CA TYR A 488 59.91 1.66 -37.17
C TYR A 488 59.08 2.63 -36.30
N CYS A 489 59.47 2.87 -35.05
CA CYS A 489 58.74 3.73 -34.12
C CYS A 489 59.31 5.16 -34.01
N SER A 490 60.44 5.43 -34.67
CA SER A 490 61.15 6.71 -34.60
C SER A 490 60.81 7.61 -35.80
N ASN A 491 59.72 8.39 -35.68
CA ASN A 491 59.37 9.40 -36.69
C ASN A 491 60.22 10.67 -36.54
N ASP A 492 61.43 10.64 -37.07
CA ASP A 492 62.15 11.81 -37.57
C ASP A 492 62.80 11.45 -38.91
N GLU A 493 62.71 12.36 -39.89
CA GLU A 493 63.13 12.21 -41.30
C GLU A 493 62.49 11.05 -42.10
N VAL A 494 61.37 11.34 -42.80
CA VAL A 494 60.82 10.46 -43.85
C VAL A 494 61.74 10.44 -45.08
N THR A 495 62.78 9.63 -45.03
CA THR A 495 63.65 9.34 -46.18
C THR A 495 62.97 8.30 -47.09
N ILE A 496 62.71 8.68 -48.35
CA ILE A 496 62.05 7.80 -49.33
C ILE A 496 63.03 6.71 -49.82
N ILE A 497 63.10 5.60 -49.09
CA ILE A 497 63.80 4.38 -49.52
C ILE A 497 62.87 3.58 -50.46
N HIS A 498 63.42 3.15 -51.60
CA HIS A 498 62.66 2.47 -52.65
C HIS A 498 62.24 1.04 -52.27
N ALA A 499 61.20 0.55 -52.95
CA ALA A 499 60.45 -0.62 -52.52
C ALA A 499 61.04 -1.99 -52.92
N ALA A 500 60.70 -3.00 -52.10
CA ALA A 500 60.58 -4.43 -52.45
C ALA A 500 61.90 -5.20 -52.74
N PRO A 501 61.87 -6.55 -52.88
CA PRO A 501 60.75 -7.49 -52.65
C PRO A 501 61.09 -8.63 -51.66
N LEU A 502 60.05 -9.30 -51.10
CA LEU A 502 59.91 -10.77 -51.03
C LEU A 502 58.74 -11.22 -50.14
N CYS A 503 57.55 -11.42 -50.73
CA CYS A 503 56.67 -12.53 -50.37
C CYS A 503 55.60 -12.75 -51.46
N TRP A 504 55.71 -13.84 -52.22
CA TRP A 504 54.77 -14.22 -53.29
C TRP A 504 54.61 -15.74 -53.32
N ARG A 505 53.45 -16.24 -53.79
CA ARG A 505 52.94 -17.65 -53.70
C ARG A 505 52.31 -17.95 -52.32
N ILE A 506 51.23 -18.75 -52.15
CA ILE A 506 50.33 -19.54 -53.04
C ILE A 506 49.04 -19.87 -52.22
N LEU A 507 47.78 -20.09 -52.68
CA LEU A 507 46.99 -20.03 -53.93
C LEU A 507 45.79 -19.05 -53.70
N LYS A 508 44.97 -18.52 -54.62
CA LYS A 508 44.64 -18.73 -56.06
C LYS A 508 43.38 -19.60 -56.38
N VAL A 509 42.20 -18.93 -56.45
CA VAL A 509 40.85 -19.35 -56.99
C VAL A 509 40.12 -20.44 -56.16
N ILE A 510 38.81 -20.42 -55.81
CA ILE A 510 37.51 -20.18 -56.50
C ILE A 510 36.44 -19.80 -55.43
N SER A 511 35.34 -19.05 -55.63
CA SER A 511 34.93 -17.97 -56.57
C SER A 511 33.58 -17.35 -56.14
N HIS A 512 33.19 -16.17 -56.68
CA HIS A 512 31.84 -15.56 -56.70
C HIS A 512 30.93 -15.66 -55.45
N ASN A 513 31.01 -14.67 -54.56
CA ASN A 513 29.91 -13.71 -54.35
C ASN A 513 30.36 -12.48 -53.54
N LEU A 514 29.57 -11.40 -53.59
CA LEU A 514 29.71 -10.20 -52.76
C LEU A 514 29.30 -10.54 -51.29
N MET A 515 29.63 -9.78 -50.24
CA MET A 515 29.69 -8.32 -50.19
C MET A 515 30.55 -7.78 -49.01
N PHE A 516 31.48 -6.87 -49.31
CA PHE A 516 32.18 -5.90 -48.44
C PHE A 516 32.37 -6.18 -46.93
N CYS A 517 33.63 -6.47 -46.55
CA CYS A 517 34.20 -5.84 -45.35
C CYS A 517 34.75 -4.47 -45.75
N ILE A 518 34.28 -3.39 -45.09
CA ILE A 518 34.90 -2.06 -45.17
C ILE A 518 35.67 -1.84 -43.86
N VAL A 519 37.00 -1.86 -43.95
CA VAL A 519 37.90 -1.30 -42.92
C VAL A 519 38.44 0.00 -43.50
N ASP A 520 37.68 1.09 -43.31
CA ASP A 520 38.02 2.41 -43.86
C ASP A 520 39.00 3.13 -42.91
N CYS A 521 40.31 2.93 -43.13
CA CYS A 521 41.38 3.57 -42.37
C CYS A 521 41.50 5.07 -42.67
N ARG A 522 40.49 5.87 -42.28
CA ARG A 522 40.51 7.34 -42.40
C ARG A 522 41.28 8.01 -41.26
N CYS A 523 42.60 7.88 -41.28
CA CYS A 523 43.47 8.92 -40.75
C CYS A 523 43.41 10.15 -41.68
N LEU A 524 42.34 10.95 -41.57
CA LEU A 524 42.19 12.22 -42.28
C LEU A 524 42.67 13.39 -41.40
N ILE A 525 43.99 13.45 -41.20
CA ILE A 525 44.66 14.57 -40.54
C ILE A 525 44.45 15.83 -41.39
N LYS A 526 43.75 16.82 -40.82
CA LYS A 526 43.37 18.06 -41.50
C LYS A 526 44.41 19.17 -41.25
N TYR A 527 45.57 19.06 -41.87
CA TYR A 527 46.45 20.23 -42.04
C TYR A 527 45.98 21.06 -43.23
N ASN A 528 45.70 22.33 -42.99
CA ASN A 528 45.60 23.35 -44.03
C ASN A 528 46.86 24.24 -43.94
N ARG A 529 47.17 24.95 -45.02
CA ARG A 529 48.34 25.86 -45.11
C ARG A 529 48.23 27.05 -44.14
#